data_AF-A0A4Q4YJ31-F1
#
_entry.id   AF-A0A4Q4YJ31-F1
#
_cell.length_a   1.000
_cell.length_b   1.000
_cell.length_c   1.000
_cell.angle_alpha   90.00
_cell.angle_beta   90.00
_cell.angle_gamma   90.00
#
_symmetry.space_group_name_H-M   'P 1'
#
loop_
_entity.id
_entity.type
_entity.pdbx_description
1 polymer ?
#
loop_
_entity_poly.entity_id
_entity_poly.type
_entity_poly.pdbx_seq_one_letter_code
_entity_poly.pdbx_strand_id
1 'polypeptide(L)'
;MKSETLVLLTALFSTAACLKQKHPQRLHGNPSQMSPEQFPWTNPFGSSEIEGFSPSCEAKKTFQASEFLLDDLQIAPPLGLKPYSDALKKILKDKPYPGSWDGIDPHGYDRNLLQMEYSDVPVKVREWIEQQVKEETDHVGLFAVFQKQPKGKKATATAKPPEARKTGEADEADKDKVVLFAPGAIYRSLPLWAAEGSDCEAELSNISKYSSALSDGGVIAWVTEHSKAKRPQSRDMEFTVTAQVLKKAEGKVKEPPTEPTKEEL
;
A
#
# COMPACT_ATOMS: atom_id res chain seq x y z
N MET A 1 -78.67 -19.96 41.29
CA MET A 1 -77.82 -18.95 41.94
C MET A 1 -76.49 -18.92 41.21
N LYS A 2 -76.09 -17.75 40.71
CA LYS A 2 -74.96 -17.55 39.79
C LYS A 2 -73.63 -17.69 40.53
N SER A 3 -72.67 -18.39 39.94
CA SER A 3 -71.28 -18.45 40.42
C SER A 3 -70.45 -17.58 39.49
N GLU A 4 -69.88 -16.50 40.01
CA GLU A 4 -68.98 -15.61 39.29
C GLU A 4 -67.56 -16.15 39.40
N THR A 5 -66.90 -16.36 38.26
CA THR A 5 -65.48 -16.74 38.20
C THR A 5 -64.67 -15.50 37.85
N LEU A 6 -63.92 -15.00 38.82
CA LEU A 6 -62.99 -13.88 38.67
C LEU A 6 -61.69 -14.41 38.06
N VAL A 7 -61.40 -14.05 36.80
CA VAL A 7 -60.11 -14.33 36.16
C VAL A 7 -59.18 -13.14 36.40
N LEU A 8 -58.14 -13.36 37.21
CA LEU A 8 -57.08 -12.37 37.44
C LEU A 8 -56.09 -12.40 36.25
N LEU A 9 -56.09 -11.35 35.44
CA LEU A 9 -55.07 -11.12 34.40
C LEU A 9 -53.83 -10.49 35.06
N THR A 10 -52.75 -11.26 35.20
CA THR A 10 -51.43 -10.73 35.58
C THR A 10 -50.70 -10.24 34.34
N ALA A 11 -50.65 -8.92 34.16
CA ALA A 11 -49.82 -8.27 33.15
C ALA A 11 -48.34 -8.30 33.58
N LEU A 12 -47.55 -9.17 32.95
CA LEU A 12 -46.09 -9.16 33.05
C LEU A 12 -45.53 -7.98 32.23
N PHE A 13 -45.21 -6.88 32.91
CA PHE A 13 -44.38 -5.83 32.33
C PHE A 13 -42.94 -6.33 32.21
N SER A 14 -42.57 -6.85 31.04
CA SER A 14 -41.16 -7.04 30.68
C SER A 14 -40.49 -5.68 30.48
N THR A 15 -39.81 -5.20 31.52
CA THR A 15 -38.84 -4.10 31.38
C THR A 15 -37.64 -4.63 30.61
N ALA A 16 -37.64 -4.43 29.29
CA ALA A 16 -36.45 -4.65 28.46
C ALA A 16 -35.37 -3.65 28.87
N ALA A 17 -34.48 -4.06 29.78
CA ALA A 17 -33.27 -3.33 30.08
C ALA A 17 -32.41 -3.26 28.82
N CYS A 18 -32.34 -2.08 28.19
CA CYS A 18 -31.34 -1.78 27.16
C CYS A 18 -29.96 -1.77 27.82
N LEU A 19 -29.36 -2.96 27.96
CA LEU A 19 -27.94 -3.11 28.19
C LEU A 19 -27.23 -2.54 26.95
N LYS A 20 -26.81 -1.27 27.02
CA LYS A 20 -25.78 -0.73 26.14
C LYS A 20 -24.55 -1.61 26.35
N GLN A 21 -24.34 -2.60 25.47
CA GLN A 21 -23.09 -3.35 25.42
C GLN A 21 -21.98 -2.32 25.27
N LYS A 22 -21.16 -2.15 26.32
CA LYS A 22 -19.89 -1.45 26.20
C LYS A 22 -19.09 -2.26 25.19
N HIS A 23 -18.99 -1.77 23.95
CA HIS A 23 -18.03 -2.32 23.01
C HIS A 23 -16.66 -2.30 23.70
N PRO A 24 -15.96 -3.44 23.76
CA PRO A 24 -14.64 -3.49 24.38
C PRO A 24 -13.77 -2.42 23.72
N GLN A 25 -13.12 -1.60 24.55
CA GLN A 25 -12.30 -0.50 24.10
C GLN A 25 -11.17 -1.07 23.25
N ARG A 26 -11.13 -0.70 21.96
CA ARG A 26 -10.13 -1.17 21.01
C ARG A 26 -8.75 -0.74 21.50
N LEU A 27 -7.84 -1.70 21.64
CA LEU A 27 -6.44 -1.40 21.94
C LEU A 27 -5.79 -0.83 20.69
N HIS A 28 -5.37 0.42 20.79
CA HIS A 28 -4.58 1.07 19.75
C HIS A 28 -3.17 0.49 19.72
N GLY A 29 -2.59 0.41 18.52
CA GLY A 29 -1.17 0.16 18.35
C GLY A 29 -0.34 1.32 18.90
N ASN A 30 0.95 1.08 19.10
CA ASN A 30 1.90 2.09 19.54
C ASN A 30 2.84 2.43 18.38
N PRO A 31 2.58 3.47 17.57
CA PRO A 31 3.32 3.72 16.35
C PRO A 31 4.82 3.91 16.59
N SER A 32 5.64 3.32 15.73
CA SER A 32 7.10 3.48 15.77
C SER A 32 7.68 3.72 14.38
N GLN A 33 8.71 4.55 14.27
CA GLN A 33 9.49 4.67 13.06
C GLN A 33 10.23 3.35 12.77
N MET A 34 10.20 2.90 11.52
CA MET A 34 10.92 1.70 11.09
C MET A 34 12.41 1.99 10.93
N SER A 35 13.24 0.97 11.10
CA SER A 35 14.68 1.11 10.87
C SER A 35 15.00 1.26 9.38
N PRO A 36 16.15 1.85 9.01
CA PRO A 36 16.58 1.97 7.61
C PRO A 36 16.66 0.61 6.87
N GLU A 37 16.94 -0.48 7.58
CA GLU A 37 16.95 -1.83 7.00
C GLU A 37 15.54 -2.30 6.61
N GLN A 38 14.53 -1.89 7.40
CA GLN A 38 13.14 -2.26 7.17
C GLN A 38 12.45 -1.33 6.15
N PHE A 39 12.79 -0.03 6.19
CA PHE A 39 12.28 1.00 5.28
C PHE A 39 13.46 1.88 4.79
N PRO A 40 14.15 1.48 3.71
CA PRO A 40 15.35 2.17 3.22
C PRO A 40 15.05 3.43 2.38
N TRP A 41 13.79 3.85 2.34
CA TRP A 41 13.33 4.91 1.46
C TRP A 41 13.26 6.25 2.21
N THR A 42 13.65 7.32 1.53
CA THR A 42 13.59 8.69 2.02
C THR A 42 12.95 9.55 0.94
N ASN A 43 12.19 10.58 1.34
CA ASN A 43 11.55 11.49 0.40
C ASN A 43 12.63 12.33 -0.32
N PRO A 44 12.92 12.06 -1.62
CA PRO A 44 13.97 12.76 -2.34
C PRO A 44 13.58 14.22 -2.64
N PHE A 45 12.28 14.51 -2.74
CA PHE A 45 11.77 15.86 -3.06
C PHE A 45 11.77 16.81 -1.85
N GLY A 46 11.91 16.28 -0.63
CA GLY A 46 12.06 17.07 0.58
C GLY A 46 13.52 17.38 0.95
N SER A 47 14.48 16.81 0.24
CA SER A 47 15.91 17.00 0.50
C SER A 47 16.42 18.32 -0.12
N SER A 48 17.25 19.08 0.58
CA SER A 48 17.94 20.24 0.00
C SER A 48 18.93 19.85 -1.10
N GLU A 49 19.38 18.59 -1.12
CA GLU A 49 20.29 18.09 -2.17
C GLU A 49 19.64 18.08 -3.56
N ILE A 50 18.30 18.03 -3.63
CA ILE A 50 17.56 18.05 -4.90
C ILE A 50 17.79 19.34 -5.68
N GLU A 51 18.18 20.44 -5.02
CA GLU A 51 18.51 21.72 -5.66
C GLU A 51 19.71 21.63 -6.63
N GLY A 52 20.52 20.58 -6.51
CA GLY A 52 21.61 20.26 -7.42
C GLY A 52 21.16 19.56 -8.71
N PHE A 53 19.88 19.24 -8.82
CA PHE A 53 19.30 18.47 -9.92
C PHE A 53 18.08 19.18 -10.51
N SER A 54 17.76 18.83 -11.75
CA SER A 54 16.54 19.21 -12.46
C SER A 54 15.94 17.96 -13.08
N PRO A 55 14.61 17.84 -13.20
CA PRO A 55 14.02 16.72 -13.92
C PRO A 55 14.35 16.82 -15.41
N SER A 56 15.00 15.81 -15.98
CA SER A 56 15.06 15.60 -17.43
C SER A 56 13.67 15.36 -17.99
N CYS A 57 12.85 14.64 -17.21
CA CYS A 57 11.44 14.44 -17.46
C CYS A 57 10.77 14.06 -16.11
N GLU A 58 9.46 14.25 -16.04
CA GLU A 58 8.63 13.95 -14.87
C GLU A 58 7.35 13.22 -15.30
N ALA A 59 6.91 12.27 -14.48
CA ALA A 59 5.59 11.66 -14.57
C ALA A 59 4.88 11.72 -13.22
N LYS A 60 3.59 12.07 -13.25
CA LYS A 60 2.73 12.11 -12.06
C LYS A 60 1.43 11.38 -12.36
N LYS A 61 1.02 10.47 -11.49
CA LYS A 61 -0.22 9.68 -11.67
C LYS A 61 -0.92 9.44 -10.34
N THR A 62 -2.23 9.65 -10.33
CA THR A 62 -3.10 9.46 -9.17
C THR A 62 -3.91 8.18 -9.32
N PHE A 63 -4.06 7.45 -8.23
CA PHE A 63 -4.72 6.16 -8.14
C PHE A 63 -5.82 6.19 -7.10
N GLN A 64 -6.94 5.55 -7.42
CA GLN A 64 -8.01 5.31 -6.48
C GLN A 64 -7.80 3.96 -5.78
N ALA A 65 -8.05 3.91 -4.47
CA ALA A 65 -7.93 2.70 -3.67
C ALA A 65 -8.92 2.72 -2.50
N SER A 66 -8.93 1.64 -1.75
CA SER A 66 -9.60 1.57 -0.45
C SER A 66 -8.58 1.27 0.64
N GLU A 67 -8.55 2.08 1.70
CA GLU A 67 -7.68 1.86 2.85
C GLU A 67 -8.44 1.22 4.02
N PHE A 68 -8.00 0.03 4.38
CA PHE A 68 -8.44 -0.79 5.50
C PHE A 68 -7.41 -0.78 6.63
N LEU A 69 -7.84 -1.11 7.83
CA LEU A 69 -6.96 -1.48 8.92
C LEU A 69 -6.92 -3.01 9.04
N LEU A 70 -5.90 -3.59 9.67
CA LEU A 70 -5.93 -5.01 10.04
C LEU A 70 -7.13 -5.36 10.94
N ASP A 71 -7.68 -4.39 11.67
CA ASP A 71 -8.93 -4.54 12.41
C ASP A 71 -10.15 -4.83 11.51
N ASP A 72 -10.14 -4.33 10.27
CA ASP A 72 -11.23 -4.52 9.32
C ASP A 72 -11.24 -5.95 8.71
N LEU A 73 -10.28 -6.82 9.06
CA LEU A 73 -10.15 -8.16 8.47
C LEU A 73 -11.36 -9.06 8.69
N GLN A 74 -12.12 -8.92 9.77
CA GLN A 74 -13.29 -9.75 10.05
C GLN A 74 -14.61 -9.09 9.64
N ILE A 75 -14.56 -7.85 9.15
CA ILE A 75 -15.72 -7.08 8.71
C ILE A 75 -16.06 -7.47 7.27
N ALA A 76 -17.36 -7.63 6.98
CA ALA A 76 -17.81 -7.94 5.63
C ALA A 76 -17.64 -6.74 4.67
N PRO A 77 -17.40 -6.98 3.37
CA PRO A 77 -17.40 -5.92 2.37
C PRO A 77 -18.74 -5.15 2.35
N PRO A 78 -18.74 -3.85 2.01
CA PRO A 78 -17.59 -3.09 1.50
C PRO A 78 -16.69 -2.49 2.60
N LEU A 79 -17.03 -2.62 3.89
CA LEU A 79 -16.30 -1.97 4.99
C LEU A 79 -15.13 -2.79 5.53
N GLY A 80 -14.95 -4.01 5.06
CA GLY A 80 -13.84 -4.86 5.49
C GLY A 80 -13.46 -5.97 4.51
N LEU A 81 -12.53 -6.80 4.97
CA LEU A 81 -11.76 -7.74 4.15
C LEU A 81 -12.05 -9.21 4.46
N LYS A 82 -13.21 -9.52 5.06
CA LYS A 82 -13.57 -10.89 5.48
C LYS A 82 -13.36 -11.99 4.43
N PRO A 83 -13.62 -11.78 3.12
CA PRO A 83 -13.38 -12.82 2.12
C PRO A 83 -11.90 -13.20 1.97
N TYR A 84 -10.98 -12.30 2.29
CA TYR A 84 -9.53 -12.51 2.11
C TYR A 84 -8.81 -12.78 3.44
N SER A 85 -9.53 -12.74 4.57
CA SER A 85 -8.93 -12.65 5.90
C SER A 85 -8.00 -13.79 6.27
N ASP A 86 -8.36 -15.01 5.91
CA ASP A 86 -7.64 -16.21 6.35
C ASP A 86 -6.34 -16.36 5.55
N ALA A 87 -6.39 -16.13 4.24
CA ALA A 87 -5.22 -16.09 3.38
C ALA A 87 -4.29 -14.90 3.71
N LEU A 88 -4.83 -13.70 3.96
CA LEU A 88 -4.06 -12.54 4.38
C LEU A 88 -3.31 -12.78 5.69
N LYS A 89 -3.98 -13.36 6.71
CA LYS A 89 -3.31 -13.70 7.98
C LYS A 89 -2.13 -14.64 7.77
N LYS A 90 -2.24 -15.60 6.86
CA LYS A 90 -1.12 -16.51 6.53
C LYS A 90 0.06 -15.75 5.92
N ILE A 91 -0.20 -14.86 4.97
CA ILE A 91 0.84 -14.04 4.33
C ILE A 91 1.53 -13.11 5.34
N LEU A 92 0.73 -12.42 6.16
CA LEU A 92 1.21 -11.42 7.11
C LEU A 92 1.91 -12.01 8.34
N LYS A 93 1.66 -13.29 8.67
CA LYS A 93 2.28 -13.94 9.83
C LYS A 93 3.79 -14.07 9.66
N ASP A 94 4.24 -14.38 8.45
CA ASP A 94 5.63 -14.76 8.18
C ASP A 94 6.43 -13.62 7.52
N LYS A 95 5.84 -12.42 7.41
CA LYS A 95 6.42 -11.27 6.72
C LYS A 95 6.38 -10.01 7.60
N PRO A 96 7.46 -9.23 7.68
CA PRO A 96 7.45 -7.95 8.36
C PRO A 96 6.48 -6.99 7.65
N TYR A 97 5.86 -6.09 8.42
CA TYR A 97 5.02 -5.05 7.84
C TYR A 97 5.90 -4.09 7.02
N PRO A 98 5.59 -3.83 5.73
CA PRO A 98 6.41 -2.97 4.87
C PRO A 98 6.39 -1.48 5.23
N GLY A 99 5.57 -1.07 6.21
CA GLY A 99 5.42 0.31 6.63
C GLY A 99 4.19 1.02 6.07
N SER A 100 3.89 2.16 6.66
CA SER A 100 3.00 3.17 6.09
C SER A 100 3.69 3.94 4.96
N TRP A 101 3.08 5.02 4.47
CA TRP A 101 3.65 5.92 3.47
C TRP A 101 5.01 6.50 3.88
N ASP A 102 5.24 6.72 5.17
CA ASP A 102 6.44 7.38 5.71
C ASP A 102 7.37 6.42 6.49
N GLY A 103 7.19 5.11 6.31
CA GLY A 103 7.98 4.11 7.02
C GLY A 103 7.65 4.02 8.51
N ILE A 104 6.38 4.21 8.88
CA ILE A 104 5.89 4.01 10.25
C ILE A 104 5.23 2.63 10.34
N ASP A 105 5.48 1.89 11.42
CA ASP A 105 4.66 0.74 11.83
C ASP A 105 3.68 1.19 12.93
N PRO A 106 2.37 1.31 12.65
CA PRO A 106 1.37 1.61 13.67
C PRO A 106 1.23 0.51 14.74
N HIS A 107 1.68 -0.70 14.42
CA HIS A 107 1.51 -1.95 15.19
C HIS A 107 0.09 -2.48 15.31
N GLY A 108 0.00 -3.79 15.51
CA GLY A 108 -1.25 -4.49 15.81
C GLY A 108 -2.35 -4.24 14.78
N TYR A 109 -3.56 -3.98 15.28
CA TYR A 109 -4.75 -3.80 14.45
C TYR A 109 -4.82 -2.44 13.74
N ASP A 110 -3.87 -1.53 14.00
CA ASP A 110 -3.78 -0.19 13.38
C ASP A 110 -2.95 -0.16 12.10
N ARG A 111 -2.33 -1.28 11.69
CA ARG A 111 -1.61 -1.36 10.42
C ARG A 111 -2.57 -1.22 9.23
N ASN A 112 -2.17 -0.42 8.24
CA ASN A 112 -2.96 -0.11 7.05
C ASN A 112 -2.79 -1.18 5.97
N LEU A 113 -3.86 -1.49 5.26
CA LEU A 113 -3.87 -2.27 4.03
C LEU A 113 -4.64 -1.50 2.97
N LEU A 114 -4.06 -1.36 1.79
CA LEU A 114 -4.73 -0.84 0.62
C LEU A 114 -5.30 -1.99 -0.19
N GLN A 115 -6.47 -1.77 -0.78
CA GLN A 115 -7.06 -2.63 -1.78
C GLN A 115 -7.28 -1.83 -3.06
N MET A 116 -6.91 -2.44 -4.19
CA MET A 116 -7.22 -1.93 -5.52
C MET A 116 -7.82 -3.05 -6.38
N GLU A 117 -8.62 -2.66 -7.36
CA GLU A 117 -8.90 -3.52 -8.50
C GLU A 117 -7.59 -3.82 -9.21
N TYR A 118 -7.31 -5.10 -9.49
CA TYR A 118 -6.01 -5.46 -10.08
C TYR A 118 -5.89 -4.91 -11.52
N SER A 119 -7.02 -4.75 -12.21
CA SER A 119 -7.10 -4.07 -13.51
C SER A 119 -6.61 -2.62 -13.48
N ASP A 120 -6.73 -1.94 -12.33
CA ASP A 120 -6.39 -0.52 -12.16
C ASP A 120 -4.91 -0.31 -11.77
N VAL A 121 -4.22 -1.40 -11.44
CA VAL A 121 -2.76 -1.41 -11.24
C VAL A 121 -2.07 -1.36 -12.61
N PRO A 122 -1.06 -0.50 -12.83
CA PRO A 122 -0.32 -0.45 -14.09
C PRO A 122 0.23 -1.82 -14.51
N VAL A 123 0.20 -2.14 -15.81
CA VAL A 123 0.68 -3.41 -16.38
C VAL A 123 2.10 -3.73 -15.91
N LYS A 124 3.02 -2.77 -15.96
CA LYS A 124 4.42 -2.95 -15.54
C LYS A 124 4.55 -3.28 -14.05
N VAL A 125 3.68 -2.72 -13.21
CA VAL A 125 3.62 -3.09 -11.79
C VAL A 125 3.08 -4.52 -11.63
N ARG A 126 2.05 -4.90 -12.39
CA ARG A 126 1.52 -6.27 -12.37
C ARG A 126 2.56 -7.30 -12.81
N GLU A 127 3.32 -7.01 -13.87
CA GLU A 127 4.43 -7.83 -14.35
C GLU A 127 5.52 -7.97 -13.29
N TRP A 128 5.90 -6.86 -12.65
CA TRP A 128 6.87 -6.88 -11.56
C TRP A 128 6.40 -7.78 -10.40
N ILE A 129 5.13 -7.64 -9.97
CA ILE A 129 4.53 -8.47 -8.90
C ILE A 129 4.61 -9.96 -9.27
N GLU A 130 4.24 -10.31 -10.49
CA GLU A 130 4.24 -11.69 -10.97
C GLU A 130 5.65 -12.26 -11.08
N GLN A 131 6.62 -11.46 -11.51
CA GLN A 131 8.03 -11.83 -11.54
C GLN A 131 8.54 -12.16 -10.15
N GLN A 132 8.19 -11.36 -9.12
CA GLN A 132 8.60 -11.65 -7.73
C GLN A 132 8.12 -13.03 -7.28
N VAL A 133 6.88 -13.40 -7.67
CA VAL A 133 6.31 -14.72 -7.35
C VAL A 133 6.97 -15.84 -8.16
N LYS A 134 7.27 -15.63 -9.44
CA LYS A 134 7.91 -16.63 -10.31
C LYS A 134 9.36 -16.91 -9.91
N GLU A 135 10.08 -15.89 -9.47
CA GLU A 135 11.49 -15.97 -9.07
C GLU A 135 11.68 -16.23 -7.57
N GLU A 136 10.58 -16.31 -6.81
CA GLU A 136 10.58 -16.55 -5.36
C GLU A 136 11.46 -15.57 -4.56
N THR A 137 11.44 -14.29 -4.93
CA THR A 137 12.26 -13.26 -4.27
C THR A 137 11.78 -12.95 -2.84
N ASP A 138 12.56 -12.18 -2.10
CA ASP A 138 12.18 -11.70 -0.76
C ASP A 138 10.94 -10.79 -0.79
N HIS A 139 10.65 -10.19 -1.95
CA HIS A 139 9.48 -9.34 -2.23
C HIS A 139 8.17 -10.12 -2.40
N VAL A 140 8.19 -11.46 -2.41
CA VAL A 140 6.97 -12.27 -2.38
C VAL A 140 6.12 -11.93 -1.15
N GLY A 141 4.84 -11.63 -1.40
CA GLY A 141 3.86 -11.31 -0.37
C GLY A 141 3.71 -9.82 -0.06
N LEU A 142 4.51 -8.94 -0.68
CA LEU A 142 4.28 -7.48 -0.62
C LEU A 142 2.94 -7.08 -1.22
N PHE A 143 2.56 -7.76 -2.30
CA PHE A 143 1.28 -7.61 -3.00
C PHE A 143 0.54 -8.94 -3.00
N ALA A 144 -0.54 -9.03 -2.23
CA ALA A 144 -1.41 -10.18 -2.16
C ALA A 144 -2.52 -10.05 -3.22
N VAL A 145 -2.32 -10.68 -4.38
CA VAL A 145 -3.32 -10.73 -5.45
C VAL A 145 -4.29 -11.87 -5.19
N PHE A 146 -5.59 -11.60 -5.21
CA PHE A 146 -6.65 -12.59 -4.99
C PHE A 146 -7.66 -12.57 -6.12
N GLN A 147 -8.23 -13.74 -6.42
CA GLN A 147 -9.49 -13.81 -7.17
C GLN A 147 -10.61 -13.21 -6.33
N LYS A 148 -11.47 -12.40 -6.96
CA LYS A 148 -12.68 -11.86 -6.33
C LYS A 148 -13.55 -13.00 -5.84
N GLN A 149 -14.01 -12.89 -4.61
CA GLN A 149 -14.77 -13.97 -3.98
C GLN A 149 -16.27 -13.75 -4.14
N PRO A 150 -17.03 -14.78 -4.54
CA PRO A 150 -18.49 -14.76 -4.45
C PRO A 150 -18.94 -14.50 -3.01
N LYS A 151 -20.15 -13.95 -2.86
CA LYS A 151 -20.73 -13.65 -1.54
C LYS A 151 -20.70 -14.89 -0.63
N GLY A 152 -20.12 -14.73 0.56
CA GLY A 152 -20.04 -15.79 1.56
C GLY A 152 -18.91 -16.81 1.34
N LYS A 153 -18.13 -16.69 0.25
CA LYS A 153 -16.91 -17.49 0.04
C LYS A 153 -15.68 -16.74 0.55
N LYS A 154 -14.62 -17.50 0.81
CA LYS A 154 -13.33 -16.98 1.27
C LYS A 154 -12.22 -17.50 0.36
N ALA A 155 -11.24 -16.64 0.09
CA ALA A 155 -10.01 -17.01 -0.57
C ALA A 155 -9.17 -17.90 0.37
N THR A 156 -8.60 -18.96 -0.20
CA THR A 156 -7.72 -19.90 0.50
C THR A 156 -6.24 -19.63 0.21
N ALA A 157 -5.93 -18.97 -0.90
CA ALA A 157 -4.60 -18.61 -1.36
C ALA A 157 -4.63 -17.39 -2.29
N THR A 158 -3.47 -16.83 -2.59
CA THR A 158 -3.31 -15.83 -3.65
C THR A 158 -3.49 -16.45 -5.04
N ALA A 159 -3.86 -15.61 -6.01
CA ALA A 159 -3.89 -16.00 -7.41
C ALA A 159 -2.48 -16.33 -7.90
N LYS A 160 -2.35 -17.38 -8.71
CA LYS A 160 -1.10 -17.69 -9.39
C LYS A 160 -0.88 -16.68 -10.53
N PRO A 161 0.38 -16.29 -10.81
CA PRO A 161 0.72 -15.56 -12.02
C PRO A 161 0.24 -16.32 -13.28
N PRO A 162 -0.15 -15.61 -14.35
CA PRO A 162 -0.43 -16.23 -15.64
C PRO A 162 0.81 -16.94 -16.18
N GLU A 163 0.61 -18.10 -16.82
CA GLU A 163 1.67 -18.88 -17.45
C GLU A 163 2.34 -18.11 -18.59
N ALA A 164 1.53 -17.41 -19.39
CA ALA A 164 2.00 -16.61 -20.51
C ALA A 164 1.26 -15.25 -20.58
N ARG A 165 1.74 -14.25 -19.81
CA ARG A 165 1.36 -12.85 -20.05
C ARG A 165 2.19 -12.32 -21.21
N LYS A 166 1.53 -11.59 -22.12
CA LYS A 166 2.21 -10.79 -23.13
C LYS A 166 2.71 -9.49 -22.50
N THR A 167 3.99 -9.21 -22.66
CA THR A 167 4.62 -8.01 -22.08
C THR A 167 3.95 -6.74 -22.57
N GLY A 168 3.60 -5.85 -21.64
CA GLY A 168 2.96 -4.56 -21.92
C GLY A 168 1.47 -4.62 -22.22
N GLU A 169 0.84 -5.81 -22.18
CA GLU A 169 -0.59 -5.97 -22.43
C GLU A 169 -1.37 -6.25 -21.13
N ALA A 170 -2.56 -5.68 -21.02
CA ALA A 170 -3.51 -6.04 -19.97
C ALA A 170 -4.11 -7.43 -20.24
N ASP A 171 -4.35 -8.20 -19.18
CA ASP A 171 -5.07 -9.48 -19.26
C ASP A 171 -6.52 -9.28 -18.81
N GLU A 172 -7.48 -9.75 -19.59
CA GLU A 172 -8.90 -9.66 -19.24
C GLU A 172 -9.21 -10.35 -17.90
N ALA A 173 -8.47 -11.41 -17.55
CA ALA A 173 -8.61 -12.10 -16.26
C ALA A 173 -8.18 -11.23 -15.06
N ASP A 174 -7.50 -10.11 -15.27
CA ASP A 174 -7.13 -9.18 -14.19
C ASP A 174 -8.35 -8.43 -13.63
N LYS A 175 -9.45 -8.31 -14.40
CA LYS A 175 -10.71 -7.71 -13.95
C LYS A 175 -11.41 -8.52 -12.86
N ASP A 176 -11.10 -9.80 -12.76
CA ASP A 176 -11.64 -10.71 -11.74
C ASP A 176 -10.77 -10.77 -10.47
N LYS A 177 -9.73 -9.93 -10.39
CA LYS A 177 -8.77 -9.94 -9.28
C LYS A 177 -8.78 -8.62 -8.52
N VAL A 178 -8.42 -8.71 -7.25
CA VAL A 178 -8.07 -7.56 -6.41
C VAL A 178 -6.66 -7.75 -5.88
N VAL A 179 -5.96 -6.65 -5.61
CA VAL A 179 -4.67 -6.69 -4.92
C VAL A 179 -4.80 -6.02 -3.57
N LEU A 180 -4.16 -6.61 -2.56
CA LEU A 180 -3.99 -6.01 -1.25
C LEU A 180 -2.52 -5.86 -0.90
N PHE A 181 -2.15 -4.71 -0.34
CA PHE A 181 -0.77 -4.39 -0.01
C PHE A 181 -0.69 -3.35 1.10
N ALA A 182 0.40 -3.34 1.86
CA ALA A 182 0.68 -2.24 2.79
C ALA A 182 1.14 -1.00 2.01
N PRO A 183 0.86 0.23 2.46
CA PRO A 183 1.30 1.44 1.76
C PRO A 183 2.81 1.45 1.44
N GLY A 184 3.66 1.05 2.38
CA GLY A 184 5.11 1.00 2.19
C GLY A 184 5.59 -0.02 1.14
N ALA A 185 4.74 -0.96 0.72
CA ALA A 185 5.11 -1.98 -0.27
C ALA A 185 5.40 -1.39 -1.65
N ILE A 186 4.74 -0.28 -2.02
CA ILE A 186 4.86 0.29 -3.36
C ILE A 186 6.22 0.94 -3.61
N TYR A 187 6.97 1.28 -2.55
CA TYR A 187 8.32 1.83 -2.69
C TYR A 187 9.31 0.85 -3.33
N ARG A 188 8.98 -0.43 -3.49
CA ARG A 188 9.85 -1.39 -4.20
C ARG A 188 9.71 -1.31 -5.72
N SER A 189 8.65 -0.68 -6.22
CA SER A 189 8.30 -0.62 -7.64
C SER A 189 7.80 0.76 -8.07
N LEU A 190 8.08 1.80 -7.28
CA LEU A 190 7.36 3.08 -7.34
C LEU A 190 7.38 3.77 -8.71
N PRO A 191 8.51 3.86 -9.45
CA PRO A 191 8.52 4.48 -10.77
C PRO A 191 7.61 3.79 -11.78
N LEU A 192 7.44 2.46 -11.66
CA LEU A 192 6.56 1.68 -12.55
C LEU A 192 5.11 2.13 -12.46
N TRP A 193 4.69 2.71 -11.34
CA TRP A 193 3.34 3.22 -11.17
C TRP A 193 3.07 4.42 -12.10
N ALA A 194 4.06 5.31 -12.28
CA ALA A 194 3.91 6.52 -13.09
C ALA A 194 4.42 6.36 -14.54
N ALA A 195 5.09 5.26 -14.88
CA ALA A 195 5.78 5.08 -16.15
C ALA A 195 4.87 5.08 -17.39
N GLU A 196 3.80 4.29 -17.36
CA GLU A 196 2.97 4.01 -18.54
C GLU A 196 2.31 5.26 -19.12
N GLY A 197 2.56 5.50 -20.42
CA GLY A 197 2.00 6.63 -21.15
C GLY A 197 2.66 7.98 -20.84
N SER A 198 3.77 7.98 -20.09
CA SER A 198 4.55 9.19 -19.84
C SER A 198 5.68 9.37 -20.87
N ASP A 199 6.14 10.60 -21.05
CA ASP A 199 7.35 10.89 -21.84
C ASP A 199 8.63 10.27 -21.24
N CYS A 200 8.56 9.84 -19.97
CA CYS A 200 9.63 9.15 -19.28
C CYS A 200 9.54 7.62 -19.34
N GLU A 201 8.60 7.03 -20.07
CA GLU A 201 8.23 5.62 -19.90
C GLU A 201 9.45 4.68 -19.94
N ALA A 202 10.34 4.85 -20.93
CA ALA A 202 11.53 4.01 -21.07
C ALA A 202 12.43 4.02 -19.83
N GLU A 203 12.63 5.20 -19.25
CA GLU A 203 13.50 5.38 -18.09
C GLU A 203 12.83 4.93 -16.79
N LEU A 204 11.55 5.29 -16.57
CA LEU A 204 10.81 4.90 -15.38
C LEU A 204 10.48 3.41 -15.34
N SER A 205 10.38 2.76 -16.50
CA SER A 205 10.22 1.31 -16.60
C SER A 205 11.48 0.55 -16.18
N ASN A 206 12.64 1.21 -16.19
CA ASN A 206 13.89 0.59 -15.82
C ASN A 206 14.13 0.69 -14.30
N ILE A 207 13.59 -0.28 -13.57
CA ILE A 207 13.66 -0.31 -12.11
C ILE A 207 15.11 -0.34 -11.57
N SER A 208 16.10 -0.76 -12.36
CA SER A 208 17.50 -0.75 -11.92
C SER A 208 18.10 0.65 -11.79
N LYS A 209 17.47 1.67 -12.38
CA LYS A 209 17.85 3.08 -12.22
C LYS A 209 17.21 3.73 -10.99
N TYR A 210 16.26 3.05 -10.35
CA TYR A 210 15.50 3.59 -9.23
C TYR A 210 16.29 3.52 -7.92
N SER A 211 16.41 4.66 -7.24
CA SER A 211 17.01 4.75 -5.91
C SER A 211 16.43 5.94 -5.14
N SER A 212 16.61 5.96 -3.82
CA SER A 212 16.42 7.17 -3.01
C SER A 212 17.62 8.14 -3.12
N ALA A 213 18.78 7.65 -3.57
CA ALA A 213 19.97 8.47 -3.74
C ALA A 213 19.91 9.29 -5.03
N LEU A 214 20.20 10.59 -4.93
CA LEU A 214 20.21 11.50 -6.06
C LEU A 214 21.46 11.27 -6.91
N SER A 215 21.27 11.01 -8.21
CA SER A 215 22.37 10.80 -9.16
C SER A 215 21.97 11.28 -10.55
N ASP A 216 22.96 11.66 -11.36
CA ASP A 216 22.73 12.11 -12.73
C ASP A 216 22.24 10.92 -13.59
N GLY A 217 21.14 11.11 -14.32
CA GLY A 217 20.45 10.04 -15.04
C GLY A 217 19.74 9.01 -14.15
N GLY A 218 19.75 9.20 -12.82
CA GLY A 218 19.06 8.35 -11.86
C GLY A 218 17.55 8.59 -11.86
N VAL A 219 16.79 7.56 -11.49
CA VAL A 219 15.34 7.65 -11.31
C VAL A 219 15.02 7.78 -9.83
N ILE A 220 14.22 8.79 -9.47
CA ILE A 220 13.65 8.94 -8.14
C ILE A 220 12.13 8.91 -8.22
N ALA A 221 11.47 8.48 -7.15
CA ALA A 221 10.02 8.51 -7.04
C ALA A 221 9.58 8.60 -5.59
N TRP A 222 8.40 9.19 -5.37
CA TRP A 222 7.76 9.29 -4.05
C TRP A 222 6.24 9.35 -4.16
N VAL A 223 5.54 8.95 -3.10
CA VAL A 223 4.12 9.23 -2.93
C VAL A 223 3.97 10.66 -2.43
N THR A 224 3.67 11.59 -3.34
CA THR A 224 3.66 13.02 -3.03
C THR A 224 2.38 13.48 -2.36
N GLU A 225 1.27 12.80 -2.63
CA GLU A 225 -0.04 13.11 -2.06
C GLU A 225 -0.77 11.82 -1.73
N HIS A 226 -1.51 11.79 -0.63
CA HIS A 226 -2.50 10.76 -0.36
C HIS A 226 -3.60 11.28 0.56
N SER A 227 -4.83 10.81 0.39
CA SER A 227 -5.92 11.10 1.31
C SER A 227 -5.97 10.08 2.45
N LYS A 228 -6.69 10.41 3.52
CA LYS A 228 -7.13 9.40 4.50
C LYS A 228 -8.39 8.69 3.98
N ALA A 229 -8.62 7.45 4.41
CA ALA A 229 -9.91 6.80 4.19
C ALA A 229 -11.08 7.64 4.73
N LYS A 230 -12.17 7.74 3.96
CA LYS A 230 -13.41 8.45 4.33
C LYS A 230 -14.27 7.66 5.35
N ARG A 231 -13.69 7.40 6.52
CA ARG A 231 -14.32 6.62 7.61
C ARG A 231 -15.34 7.44 8.42
N PRO A 232 -16.40 6.80 8.97
CA PRO A 232 -16.74 5.38 8.85
C PRO A 232 -17.49 5.00 7.56
N GLN A 233 -17.92 5.96 6.76
CA GLN A 233 -18.90 5.80 5.66
C GLN A 233 -18.38 4.91 4.53
N SER A 234 -17.11 5.05 4.18
CA SER A 234 -16.46 4.27 3.14
C SER A 234 -15.00 3.99 3.52
N ARG A 235 -14.26 3.36 2.61
CA ARG A 235 -12.82 3.12 2.73
C ARG A 235 -12.03 3.83 1.64
N ASP A 236 -12.73 4.55 0.76
CA ASP A 236 -12.17 5.23 -0.40
C ASP A 236 -11.06 6.20 0.01
N MET A 237 -9.98 6.13 -0.75
CA MET A 237 -8.84 7.02 -0.65
C MET A 237 -8.14 7.11 -2.00
N GLU A 238 -7.30 8.11 -2.16
CA GLU A 238 -6.46 8.26 -3.35
C GLU A 238 -5.01 8.53 -2.96
N PHE A 239 -4.09 8.14 -3.82
CA PHE A 239 -2.68 8.46 -3.68
C PHE A 239 -2.06 8.84 -5.03
N THR A 240 -1.07 9.71 -4.99
CA THR A 240 -0.38 10.22 -6.15
C THR A 240 1.08 9.86 -6.09
N VAL A 241 1.56 9.22 -7.15
CA VAL A 241 2.98 8.91 -7.34
C VAL A 241 3.58 9.93 -8.29
N THR A 242 4.68 10.54 -7.88
CA THR A 242 5.54 11.37 -8.74
C THR A 242 6.87 10.65 -8.94
N ALA A 243 7.32 10.58 -10.18
CA ALA A 243 8.62 10.02 -10.55
C ALA A 243 9.36 10.97 -11.50
N GLN A 244 10.67 11.10 -11.31
CA GLN A 244 11.53 11.97 -12.12
C GLN A 244 12.79 11.22 -12.55
N VAL A 245 13.25 11.53 -13.76
CA VAL A 245 14.61 11.21 -14.20
C VAL A 245 15.46 12.45 -13.94
N LEU A 246 16.51 12.32 -13.14
CA LEU A 246 17.32 13.46 -12.72
C LEU A 246 18.38 13.83 -13.76
N LYS A 247 18.63 15.13 -13.89
CA LYS A 247 19.78 15.72 -14.56
C LYS A 247 20.50 16.62 -13.59
N LYS A 248 21.78 16.39 -13.36
CA LYS A 248 22.60 17.24 -12.50
C LYS A 248 22.77 18.61 -13.14
N ALA A 249 22.60 19.67 -12.35
CA ALA A 249 22.83 21.03 -12.82
C ALA A 249 24.32 21.24 -13.15
N GLU A 250 24.61 21.73 -14.36
CA GLU A 250 25.96 22.14 -14.74
C GLU A 250 26.36 23.38 -13.92
N GLY A 251 27.43 23.29 -13.12
CA GLY A 251 28.03 24.46 -12.46
C GLY A 251 27.91 24.59 -10.93
N LYS A 252 27.37 23.59 -10.20
CA LYS A 252 27.43 23.55 -8.72
C LYS A 252 28.21 22.33 -8.22
N VAL A 253 29.50 22.29 -8.52
CA VAL A 253 30.46 21.46 -7.77
C VAL A 253 31.30 22.44 -6.95
N LYS A 254 31.05 22.52 -5.63
CA LYS A 254 32.09 22.98 -4.72
C LYS A 254 33.14 21.89 -4.71
N GLU A 255 34.20 22.11 -5.46
CA GLU A 255 35.44 21.34 -5.36
C GLU A 255 35.91 21.41 -3.89
N PRO A 256 36.20 20.28 -3.22
CA PRO A 256 36.78 20.32 -1.89
C PRO A 256 38.14 21.04 -1.94
N PRO A 257 38.53 21.79 -0.90
CA PRO A 257 39.80 22.50 -0.91
C PRO A 257 40.93 21.47 -1.02
N THR A 258 41.72 21.57 -2.09
CA THR A 258 42.98 20.86 -2.24
C THR A 258 43.91 21.32 -1.10
N GLU A 259 44.24 20.41 -0.19
CA GLU A 259 45.26 20.66 0.83
C GLU A 259 46.59 21.03 0.14
N PRO A 260 47.26 22.13 0.54
CA PRO A 260 48.58 22.43 0.03
C PRO A 260 49.58 21.40 0.56
N THR A 261 50.17 20.64 -0.35
CA THR A 261 51.33 19.79 -0.11
C THR A 261 52.43 20.63 0.54
N LYS A 262 52.81 20.27 1.78
CA LYS A 262 54.03 20.80 2.40
C LYS A 262 55.23 20.26 1.63
N GLU A 263 55.93 21.14 0.93
CA GLU A 263 57.32 20.89 0.53
C GLU A 263 58.18 20.84 1.79
N GLU A 264 58.93 19.75 1.91
CA GLU A 264 59.98 19.55 2.91
C GLU A 264 61.13 20.56 2.69
N LEU A 265 61.65 21.08 3.80
CA LEU A 265 62.93 21.78 3.91
C LEU A 265 63.71 21.14 5.06
#